data_AF-A0A6L9JRK2-F1
#
_entry.id   AF-A0A6L9JRK2-F1
#
_cell.length_a   1.000
_cell.length_b   1.000
_cell.length_c   1.000
_cell.angle_alpha   90.00
_cell.angle_beta   90.00
_cell.angle_gamma   90.00
#
_symmetry.space_group_name_H-M   'P 1'
#
loop_
_entity.id
_entity.type
_entity.pdbx_description
1 polymer ?
#
loop_
_entity_poly.entity_id
_entity_poly.type
_entity_poly.pdbx_seq_one_letter_code
_entity_poly.pdbx_strand_id
1 'polypeptide(L)'
;MYKDCPQIGDEELLSMQQSALWFIDNDTPGDSKYNISMAFRIHGSFQIDAFRYAANQLVAKNATLRSTFVNVNGEPKLVINEHLPPALEVFDATNLSQKALEDAVQSFHSIPFQLEKLSCLRFGIYVVSAEEYVLHMCVHHIVSDFTSLGLMLDQLEHYYLAGLGEDDDSWLPPAEDFKDYAVKERKYYQSEAAEESKAYWSECLKQPPDVLQWDSFWRKGANDKSSVLFSIGEETTKKIKRLASKIGGSVFTVMLAAWSAYIARETKTADIVMGVPVSMRHSVHRHIIGCLFNVLPIRLSVDQTFHHFLLAAKERLLSALDNRNFCLSQMVEHLAAERNDGRNPLFQAMVNMLGHVEQSRWVALEMAGDSVQVSWAGRTISPFRVCQQEGQIDIELLFVDAGSHLRCEFKADKHFFSHSGLQIFAERFELVVEALVTAPDEQLTTQCFTADPYIHHRRMYKTGDLAYWDGERIHFCGRVDDQVKVSGSRIEIAEIEDCLNRHHAIADAAVIVESYEGLDRLVAIFVPVNKDNLPEESAIRDHLKAYLPIYMLPSRMMLADELPRNAHNKIDRRALNGLIEAGQLTDISSLRPAPMLPVDSRLPDIDLFDSGDPSIE
;
A
#
# COMPACT_ATOMS: atom_id res chain seq x y z
N MET A 1 -15.33 -28.67 26.71
CA MET A 1 -16.62 -27.96 26.90
C MET A 1 -16.57 -27.21 28.23
N TYR A 2 -16.22 -25.92 28.20
CA TYR A 2 -16.31 -25.06 29.39
C TYR A 2 -17.71 -24.42 29.38
N LYS A 3 -18.53 -24.75 30.39
CA LYS A 3 -19.85 -24.14 30.62
C LYS A 3 -19.64 -22.79 31.30
N ASP A 4 -20.29 -21.76 30.75
CA ASP A 4 -20.62 -20.46 31.35
C ASP A 4 -19.59 -19.94 32.36
N CYS A 5 -18.52 -19.33 31.85
CA CYS A 5 -17.65 -18.51 32.69
C CYS A 5 -18.42 -17.22 33.01
N PRO A 6 -18.68 -16.89 34.29
CA PRO A 6 -19.38 -15.66 34.64
C PRO A 6 -18.54 -14.47 34.18
N GLN A 7 -19.19 -13.53 33.48
CA GLN A 7 -18.59 -12.27 33.05
C GLN A 7 -18.34 -11.40 34.29
N ILE A 8 -17.10 -11.45 34.78
CA ILE A 8 -16.67 -10.72 35.98
C ILE A 8 -15.55 -9.79 35.53
N GLY A 9 -15.91 -8.54 35.22
CA GLY A 9 -15.02 -7.48 34.77
C GLY A 9 -15.79 -6.18 34.53
N ASP A 10 -15.08 -5.05 34.55
CA ASP A 10 -15.68 -3.74 34.22
C ASP A 10 -16.04 -3.67 32.72
N GLU A 11 -17.10 -2.93 32.40
CA GLU A 11 -17.55 -2.67 31.03
C GLU A 11 -16.68 -1.57 30.39
N GLU A 12 -15.96 -1.94 29.32
CA GLU A 12 -15.02 -1.08 28.62
C GLU A 12 -15.51 -0.72 27.22
N LEU A 13 -14.95 0.35 26.65
CA LEU A 13 -15.26 0.79 25.29
C LEU A 13 -14.52 -0.05 24.26
N LEU A 14 -15.22 -0.44 23.19
CA LEU A 14 -14.59 -1.00 21.99
C LEU A 14 -13.85 0.10 21.22
N SER A 15 -12.77 -0.28 20.53
CA SER A 15 -12.25 0.53 19.43
C SER A 15 -13.27 0.61 18.28
N MET A 16 -13.14 1.59 17.38
CA MET A 16 -14.03 1.71 16.22
C MET A 16 -13.97 0.48 15.31
N GLN A 17 -12.77 -0.10 15.17
CA GLN A 17 -12.60 -1.32 14.38
C GLN A 17 -13.23 -2.54 15.06
N GLN A 18 -13.13 -2.65 16.39
CA GLN A 18 -13.84 -3.69 17.12
C GLN A 18 -15.35 -3.54 17.02
N SER A 19 -15.88 -2.33 17.13
CA SER A 19 -17.31 -2.06 16.95
C SER A 19 -17.79 -2.48 15.56
N ALA A 20 -17.01 -2.21 14.52
CA ALA A 20 -17.32 -2.62 13.16
C ALA A 20 -17.35 -4.15 13.01
N LEU A 21 -16.33 -4.85 13.51
CA LEU A 21 -16.25 -6.31 13.45
C LEU A 21 -17.38 -6.99 14.25
N TRP A 22 -17.72 -6.46 15.42
CA TRP A 22 -18.84 -6.96 16.23
C TRP A 22 -20.18 -6.77 15.51
N PHE A 23 -20.39 -5.64 14.84
CA PHE A 23 -21.59 -5.43 14.03
C PHE A 23 -21.68 -6.43 12.89
N ILE A 24 -20.58 -6.68 12.17
CA ILE A 24 -20.54 -7.63 11.05
C ILE A 24 -20.82 -9.07 11.52
N ASP A 25 -20.23 -9.48 12.65
CA ASP A 25 -20.46 -10.81 13.24
C ASP A 25 -21.94 -11.02 13.61
N ASN A 26 -22.60 -9.99 14.16
CA ASN A 26 -24.02 -10.03 14.49
C ASN A 26 -24.95 -9.97 13.27
N ASP A 27 -24.55 -9.29 12.19
CA ASP A 27 -25.31 -9.22 10.94
C ASP A 27 -25.19 -10.52 10.12
N THR A 28 -24.06 -11.22 10.27
CA THR A 28 -23.77 -12.49 9.60
C THR A 28 -23.41 -13.62 10.57
N PRO A 29 -24.33 -14.03 11.49
CA PRO A 29 -24.01 -15.02 12.51
C PRO A 29 -23.57 -16.35 11.89
N GLY A 30 -22.41 -16.85 12.35
CA GLY A 30 -21.84 -18.10 11.86
C GLY A 30 -20.92 -17.96 10.65
N ASP A 31 -20.68 -16.74 10.15
CA ASP A 31 -19.62 -16.50 9.18
C ASP A 31 -18.24 -16.64 9.86
N SER A 32 -17.29 -17.28 9.17
CA SER A 32 -15.92 -17.48 9.65
C SER A 32 -14.90 -16.61 8.92
N LYS A 33 -15.35 -15.70 8.05
CA LYS A 33 -14.48 -14.78 7.29
C LYS A 33 -13.54 -13.97 8.16
N TYR A 34 -13.90 -13.66 9.41
CA TYR A 34 -13.07 -12.90 10.34
C TYR A 34 -12.30 -13.78 11.33
N ASN A 35 -12.26 -15.09 11.10
CA ASN A 35 -11.26 -15.94 11.72
C ASN A 35 -9.94 -15.71 10.99
N ILE A 36 -8.89 -15.43 11.76
CA ILE A 36 -7.51 -15.41 11.26
C ILE A 36 -6.74 -16.54 11.94
N SER A 37 -5.82 -17.17 11.21
CA SER A 37 -5.16 -18.39 11.63
C SER A 37 -3.72 -18.46 11.14
N MET A 38 -2.89 -19.11 11.93
CA MET A 38 -1.63 -19.69 11.47
C MET A 38 -1.62 -21.17 11.84
N ALA A 39 -1.14 -22.01 10.92
CA ALA A 39 -0.87 -23.40 11.20
C ALA A 39 0.51 -23.80 10.68
N PHE A 40 1.18 -24.67 11.44
CA PHE A 40 2.50 -25.16 11.08
C PHE A 40 2.67 -26.60 11.53
N ARG A 41 3.46 -27.35 10.75
CA ARG A 41 3.90 -28.68 11.11
C ARG A 41 5.11 -28.57 12.01
N ILE A 42 5.08 -29.26 13.13
CA ILE A 42 6.17 -29.36 14.11
C ILE A 42 6.85 -30.70 13.90
N HIS A 43 8.17 -30.65 13.68
CA HIS A 43 9.03 -31.82 13.54
C HIS A 43 9.81 -32.03 14.84
N GLY A 44 9.65 -33.21 15.42
CA GLY A 44 10.20 -33.62 16.71
C GLY A 44 9.14 -33.72 17.83
N SER A 45 9.52 -34.37 18.92
CA SER A 45 8.67 -34.58 20.11
C SER A 45 8.06 -33.27 20.63
N PHE A 46 6.77 -33.25 20.95
CA PHE A 46 6.05 -32.05 21.39
C PHE A 46 5.28 -32.31 22.69
N GLN A 47 5.56 -31.52 23.72
CA GLN A 47 4.97 -31.71 25.05
C GLN A 47 3.67 -30.93 25.18
N ILE A 48 2.55 -31.60 24.93
CA ILE A 48 1.21 -31.01 24.91
C ILE A 48 0.86 -30.33 26.25
N ASP A 49 1.30 -30.89 27.39
CA ASP A 49 1.03 -30.30 28.71
C ASP A 49 1.79 -28.98 28.92
N ALA A 50 3.04 -28.90 28.47
CA ALA A 50 3.82 -27.65 28.47
C ALA A 50 3.17 -26.61 27.54
N PHE A 51 2.63 -27.03 26.39
CA PHE A 51 1.89 -26.12 25.51
C PHE A 51 0.57 -25.66 26.11
N ARG A 52 -0.15 -26.52 26.85
CA ARG A 52 -1.35 -26.11 27.57
C ARG A 52 -1.05 -25.06 28.64
N TYR A 53 0.07 -25.21 29.35
CA TYR A 53 0.57 -24.18 30.25
C TYR A 53 0.86 -22.87 29.48
N ALA A 54 1.59 -22.95 28.37
CA ALA A 54 1.93 -21.79 27.54
C ALA A 54 0.70 -21.02 27.02
N ALA A 55 -0.31 -21.73 26.53
CA ALA A 55 -1.56 -21.15 26.05
C ALA A 55 -2.32 -20.43 27.17
N ASN A 56 -2.34 -20.99 28.37
CA ASN A 56 -2.97 -20.35 29.54
C ASN A 56 -2.20 -19.10 29.98
N GLN A 57 -0.86 -19.14 29.99
CA GLN A 57 -0.03 -17.98 30.34
C GLN A 57 -0.19 -16.84 29.32
N LEU A 58 -0.24 -17.16 28.02
CA LEU A 58 -0.50 -16.20 26.96
C LEU A 58 -1.81 -15.44 27.24
N VAL A 59 -2.90 -16.14 27.51
CA VAL A 59 -4.19 -15.49 27.73
C VAL A 59 -4.24 -14.75 29.06
N ALA A 60 -3.68 -15.31 30.13
CA ALA A 60 -3.65 -14.67 31.45
C ALA A 60 -2.90 -13.33 31.43
N LYS A 61 -1.76 -13.27 30.72
CA LYS A 61 -0.89 -12.09 30.64
C LYS A 61 -1.35 -11.04 29.61
N ASN A 62 -2.33 -11.37 28.75
CA ASN A 62 -2.83 -10.46 27.72
C ASN A 62 -4.34 -10.22 27.86
N ALA A 63 -4.71 -9.07 28.44
CA ALA A 63 -6.10 -8.72 28.75
C ALA A 63 -7.07 -8.86 27.56
N THR A 64 -6.65 -8.48 26.35
CA THR A 64 -7.51 -8.57 25.15
C THR A 64 -7.91 -10.01 24.78
N LEU A 65 -7.07 -11.00 25.09
CA LEU A 65 -7.33 -12.41 24.74
C LEU A 65 -8.30 -13.10 25.71
N ARG A 66 -8.52 -12.48 26.88
CA ARG A 66 -9.51 -12.87 27.89
C ARG A 66 -10.73 -11.93 27.89
N SER A 67 -10.94 -11.19 26.79
CA SER A 67 -12.10 -10.35 26.61
C SER A 67 -13.27 -11.05 25.93
N THR A 68 -14.48 -10.69 26.34
CA THR A 68 -15.76 -11.01 25.69
C THR A 68 -16.45 -9.71 25.25
N PHE A 69 -17.33 -9.79 24.25
CA PHE A 69 -18.00 -8.65 23.64
C PHE A 69 -19.50 -8.79 23.78
N VAL A 70 -20.12 -7.91 24.57
CA VAL A 70 -21.52 -8.04 25.00
C VAL A 70 -22.36 -6.85 24.55
N ASN A 71 -23.66 -7.06 24.42
CA ASN A 71 -24.62 -5.98 24.22
C ASN A 71 -25.17 -5.52 25.58
N VAL A 72 -24.89 -4.27 25.95
CA VAL A 72 -25.43 -3.62 27.15
C VAL A 72 -26.32 -2.47 26.71
N ASN A 73 -27.64 -2.63 26.91
CA ASN A 73 -28.66 -1.62 26.56
C ASN A 73 -28.62 -1.14 25.09
N GLY A 74 -28.24 -2.01 24.15
CA GLY A 74 -28.14 -1.69 22.73
C GLY A 74 -26.75 -1.21 22.29
N GLU A 75 -25.80 -1.07 23.22
CA GLU A 75 -24.41 -0.69 22.91
C GLU A 75 -23.46 -1.89 23.08
N PRO A 76 -22.53 -2.12 22.13
CA PRO A 76 -21.48 -3.09 22.33
C PRO A 76 -20.47 -2.61 23.39
N LYS A 77 -20.16 -3.48 24.36
CA LYS A 77 -19.14 -3.29 25.39
C LYS A 77 -18.16 -4.45 25.42
N LEU A 78 -16.93 -4.15 25.81
CA LEU A 78 -15.86 -5.11 26.03
C LEU A 78 -15.85 -5.46 27.52
N VAL A 79 -15.80 -6.73 27.87
CA VAL A 79 -15.63 -7.18 29.26
C VAL A 79 -14.33 -7.95 29.36
N ILE A 80 -13.41 -7.50 30.21
CA ILE A 80 -12.13 -8.16 30.45
C ILE A 80 -12.29 -9.13 31.63
N ASN A 81 -12.31 -10.43 31.35
CA ASN A 81 -12.58 -11.47 32.35
C ASN A 81 -11.31 -11.82 33.14
N GLU A 82 -11.40 -11.94 34.47
CA GLU A 82 -10.27 -12.35 35.32
C GLU A 82 -9.64 -13.68 34.87
N HIS A 83 -10.49 -14.65 34.51
CA HIS A 83 -10.08 -15.96 34.00
C HIS A 83 -10.94 -16.37 32.80
N LEU A 84 -10.33 -16.53 31.63
CA LEU A 84 -11.00 -17.03 30.42
C LEU A 84 -9.99 -17.82 29.56
N PRO A 85 -9.68 -19.07 29.91
CA PRO A 85 -8.65 -19.84 29.22
C PRO A 85 -9.05 -20.10 27.76
N PRO A 86 -8.08 -20.22 26.83
CA PRO A 86 -8.37 -20.53 25.44
C PRO A 86 -8.85 -21.98 25.31
N ALA A 87 -9.67 -22.25 24.29
CA ALA A 87 -9.98 -23.64 23.93
C ALA A 87 -8.72 -24.31 23.34
N LEU A 88 -8.40 -25.52 23.79
CA LEU A 88 -7.29 -26.31 23.26
C LEU A 88 -7.80 -27.74 23.05
N GLU A 89 -7.84 -28.15 21.79
CA GLU A 89 -8.28 -29.49 21.39
C GLU A 89 -7.10 -30.28 20.81
N VAL A 90 -7.03 -31.56 21.18
CA VAL A 90 -6.01 -32.49 20.69
C VAL A 90 -6.71 -33.57 19.87
N PHE A 91 -6.30 -33.73 18.63
CA PHE A 91 -6.86 -34.67 17.66
C PHE A 91 -5.86 -35.78 17.37
N ASP A 92 -6.31 -37.03 17.38
CA ASP A 92 -5.55 -38.14 16.83
C ASP A 92 -5.63 -38.11 15.30
N ALA A 93 -4.51 -37.80 14.66
CA ALA A 93 -4.37 -37.74 13.21
C ALA A 93 -3.45 -38.84 12.67
N THR A 94 -3.08 -39.82 13.50
CA THR A 94 -2.09 -40.86 13.15
C THR A 94 -2.47 -41.71 11.95
N ASN A 95 -3.78 -41.86 11.69
CA ASN A 95 -4.33 -42.63 10.58
C ASN A 95 -4.96 -41.76 9.48
N LEU A 96 -4.82 -40.44 9.55
CA LEU A 96 -5.36 -39.55 8.53
C LEU A 96 -4.44 -39.48 7.31
N SER A 97 -5.03 -39.50 6.11
CA SER A 97 -4.30 -39.07 4.91
C SER A 97 -3.98 -37.58 5.01
N GLN A 98 -2.95 -37.12 4.27
CA GLN A 98 -2.59 -35.70 4.22
C GLN A 98 -3.79 -34.81 3.84
N LYS A 99 -4.61 -35.24 2.88
CA LYS A 99 -5.81 -34.52 2.47
C LYS A 99 -6.87 -34.46 3.58
N ALA A 100 -7.10 -35.57 4.28
CA ALA A 100 -8.04 -35.60 5.40
C ALA A 100 -7.58 -34.71 6.58
N LEU A 101 -6.27 -34.65 6.82
CA LEU A 101 -5.68 -33.74 7.80
C LEU A 101 -5.88 -32.26 7.41
N GLU A 102 -5.62 -31.91 6.14
CA GLU A 102 -5.90 -30.56 5.61
C GLU A 102 -7.37 -30.19 5.75
N ASP A 103 -8.29 -31.09 5.41
CA ASP A 103 -9.74 -30.86 5.52
C ASP A 103 -10.18 -30.72 6.98
N ALA A 104 -9.58 -31.46 7.92
CA ALA A 104 -9.84 -31.33 9.34
C ALA A 104 -9.37 -29.97 9.90
N VAL A 105 -8.15 -29.56 9.55
CA VAL A 105 -7.59 -28.24 9.93
C VAL A 105 -8.45 -27.11 9.36
N GLN A 106 -8.86 -27.22 8.08
CA GLN A 106 -9.73 -26.24 7.44
C GLN A 106 -11.11 -26.18 8.11
N SER A 107 -11.68 -27.34 8.48
CA SER A 107 -12.96 -27.40 9.20
C SER A 107 -12.87 -26.76 10.58
N PHE A 108 -11.76 -26.95 11.29
CA PHE A 108 -11.51 -26.29 12.58
C PHE A 108 -11.36 -24.77 12.44
N HIS A 109 -10.74 -24.28 11.36
CA HIS A 109 -10.68 -22.84 11.05
C HIS A 109 -12.09 -22.24 10.90
N SER A 110 -13.00 -22.93 10.22
CA SER A 110 -14.33 -22.41 9.91
C SER A 110 -15.35 -22.47 11.06
N ILE A 111 -14.98 -22.99 12.24
CA ILE A 111 -15.88 -22.97 13.41
C ILE A 111 -16.12 -21.50 13.83
N PRO A 112 -17.36 -21.02 13.93
CA PRO A 112 -17.64 -19.64 14.36
C PRO A 112 -17.25 -19.41 15.83
N PHE A 113 -16.81 -18.19 16.16
CA PHE A 113 -16.60 -17.81 17.56
C PHE A 113 -17.90 -17.35 18.22
N GLN A 114 -18.00 -17.50 19.53
CA GLN A 114 -19.10 -16.95 20.33
C GLN A 114 -18.55 -15.79 21.15
N LEU A 115 -18.49 -14.60 20.52
CA LEU A 115 -17.80 -13.42 21.06
C LEU A 115 -18.31 -12.98 22.44
N GLU A 116 -19.59 -13.25 22.73
CA GLU A 116 -20.22 -12.92 24.01
C GLU A 116 -19.80 -13.83 25.18
N LYS A 117 -19.31 -15.05 24.91
CA LYS A 117 -19.24 -16.10 25.95
C LYS A 117 -17.89 -16.76 26.11
N LEU A 118 -17.15 -16.94 25.01
CA LEU A 118 -15.95 -17.77 24.98
C LEU A 118 -14.73 -16.93 24.58
N SER A 119 -13.53 -17.43 24.90
CA SER A 119 -12.30 -16.83 24.41
C SER A 119 -12.33 -16.72 22.88
N CYS A 120 -11.91 -15.57 22.37
CA CYS A 120 -11.75 -15.33 20.94
C CYS A 120 -10.50 -16.01 20.36
N LEU A 121 -9.84 -16.91 21.11
CA LEU A 121 -8.65 -17.66 20.74
C LEU A 121 -8.85 -19.16 21.01
N ARG A 122 -8.46 -20.00 20.04
CA ARG A 122 -8.45 -21.46 20.19
C ARG A 122 -7.26 -22.10 19.49
N PHE A 123 -6.89 -23.29 19.98
CA PHE A 123 -5.80 -24.10 19.46
C PHE A 123 -6.28 -25.50 19.09
N GLY A 124 -5.79 -26.00 17.95
CA GLY A 124 -5.91 -27.40 17.55
C GLY A 124 -4.51 -28.02 17.44
N ILE A 125 -4.30 -29.17 18.09
CA ILE A 125 -3.07 -29.97 17.98
C ILE A 125 -3.43 -31.30 17.33
N TYR A 126 -2.90 -31.58 16.16
CA TYR A 126 -3.12 -32.83 15.43
C TYR A 126 -1.88 -33.71 15.60
N VAL A 127 -2.01 -34.84 16.28
CA VAL A 127 -0.92 -35.80 16.50
C VAL A 127 -0.81 -36.70 15.27
N VAL A 128 0.19 -36.47 14.43
CA VAL A 128 0.41 -37.24 13.18
C VAL A 128 1.31 -38.44 13.46
N SER A 129 2.33 -38.26 14.29
CA SER A 129 3.15 -39.35 14.84
C SER A 129 3.74 -38.94 16.19
N ALA A 130 4.60 -39.78 16.78
CA ALA A 130 5.32 -39.43 18.02
C ALA A 130 6.31 -38.26 17.84
N GLU A 131 6.72 -37.98 16.60
CA GLU A 131 7.71 -36.94 16.26
C GLU A 131 7.15 -35.94 15.23
N GLU A 132 5.83 -35.93 15.01
CA GLU A 132 5.23 -35.02 14.04
C GLU A 132 3.83 -34.59 14.45
N TYR A 133 3.61 -33.27 14.46
CA TYR A 133 2.38 -32.64 14.90
C TYR A 133 1.99 -31.51 13.94
N VAL A 134 0.71 -31.16 13.87
CA VAL A 134 0.26 -29.88 13.31
C VAL A 134 -0.33 -29.06 14.44
N LEU A 135 0.24 -27.86 14.66
CA LEU A 135 -0.32 -26.87 15.59
C LEU A 135 -1.06 -25.82 14.78
N HIS A 136 -2.32 -25.59 15.13
CA HIS A 136 -3.17 -24.57 14.53
C HIS A 136 -3.61 -23.59 15.61
N MET A 137 -3.23 -22.32 15.45
CA MET A 137 -3.72 -21.21 16.25
C MET A 137 -4.78 -20.46 15.43
N CYS A 138 -5.99 -20.35 15.97
CA CYS A 138 -7.11 -19.65 15.34
C CYS A 138 -7.66 -18.60 16.30
N VAL A 139 -7.83 -17.36 15.82
CA VAL A 139 -8.30 -16.23 16.62
C VAL A 139 -9.30 -15.40 15.83
N HIS A 140 -10.28 -14.81 16.50
CA HIS A 140 -11.17 -13.85 15.85
C HIS A 140 -10.46 -12.49 15.67
N HIS A 141 -10.63 -11.86 14.50
CA HIS A 141 -9.95 -10.62 14.14
C HIS A 141 -10.28 -9.44 15.08
N ILE A 142 -11.37 -9.54 15.88
CA ILE A 142 -11.76 -8.53 16.87
C ILE A 142 -10.76 -8.35 18.02
N VAL A 143 -9.94 -9.36 18.33
CA VAL A 143 -8.91 -9.30 19.39
C VAL A 143 -7.47 -9.34 18.84
N SER A 144 -7.29 -9.35 17.51
CA SER A 144 -5.98 -9.60 16.92
C SER A 144 -5.85 -8.98 15.53
N ASP A 145 -4.62 -8.70 15.13
CA ASP A 145 -4.20 -8.43 13.75
C ASP A 145 -3.07 -9.40 13.36
N PHE A 146 -2.60 -9.37 12.12
CA PHE A 146 -1.54 -10.26 11.66
C PHE A 146 -0.22 -10.10 12.45
N THR A 147 0.11 -8.86 12.84
CA THR A 147 1.29 -8.59 13.69
C THR A 147 1.15 -9.24 15.06
N SER A 148 -0.05 -9.19 15.66
CA SER A 148 -0.36 -9.81 16.95
C SER A 148 -0.19 -11.33 16.91
N LEU A 149 -0.52 -11.99 15.79
CA LEU A 149 -0.31 -13.44 15.67
C LEU A 149 1.17 -13.81 15.84
N GLY A 150 2.08 -13.03 15.23
CA GLY A 150 3.52 -13.24 15.41
C GLY A 150 3.97 -13.01 16.86
N LEU A 151 3.48 -11.93 17.49
CA LEU A 151 3.75 -11.65 18.91
C LEU A 151 3.22 -12.75 19.84
N MET A 152 2.04 -13.32 19.54
CA MET A 152 1.48 -14.45 20.28
C MET A 152 2.38 -15.68 20.16
N LEU A 153 2.88 -15.99 18.96
CA LEU A 153 3.75 -17.15 18.74
C LEU A 153 5.11 -17.02 19.42
N ASP A 154 5.68 -15.81 19.45
CA ASP A 154 6.91 -15.52 20.19
C ASP A 154 6.69 -15.69 21.71
N GLN A 155 5.57 -15.17 22.23
CA GLN A 155 5.19 -15.37 23.63
C GLN A 155 4.91 -16.84 23.97
N LEU A 156 4.22 -17.58 23.08
CA LEU A 156 3.97 -19.00 23.25
C LEU A 156 5.26 -19.80 23.30
N GLU A 157 6.28 -19.44 22.51
CA GLU A 157 7.60 -20.07 22.57
C GLU A 157 8.21 -19.93 23.96
N HIS A 158 8.22 -18.70 24.48
CA HIS A 158 8.73 -18.36 25.81
C HIS A 158 8.05 -19.20 26.90
N TYR A 159 6.71 -19.16 26.95
CA TYR A 159 5.98 -19.88 27.98
C TYR A 159 6.03 -21.40 27.80
N TYR A 160 6.21 -21.89 26.58
CA TYR A 160 6.39 -23.31 26.32
C TYR A 160 7.72 -23.80 26.87
N LEU A 161 8.81 -23.07 26.65
CA LEU A 161 10.13 -23.37 27.25
C LEU A 161 10.07 -23.32 28.79
N ALA A 162 9.37 -22.34 29.36
CA ALA A 162 9.12 -22.30 30.80
C ALA A 162 8.31 -23.51 31.30
N GLY A 163 7.30 -23.94 30.54
CA GLY A 163 6.52 -25.15 30.82
C GLY A 163 7.34 -26.45 30.73
N LEU A 164 8.45 -26.46 29.99
CA LEU A 164 9.43 -27.56 29.96
C LEU A 164 10.42 -27.49 31.14
N GLY A 165 10.47 -26.38 31.88
CA GLY A 165 11.50 -26.10 32.87
C GLY A 165 12.86 -25.71 32.26
N GLU A 166 12.86 -25.29 30.99
CA GLU A 166 14.05 -24.86 30.25
C GLU A 166 14.29 -23.34 30.31
N ASP A 167 13.27 -22.57 30.72
CA ASP A 167 13.33 -21.13 30.92
C ASP A 167 12.47 -20.72 32.14
N ASP A 168 12.52 -19.44 32.53
CA ASP A 168 11.63 -18.87 33.54
C ASP A 168 10.39 -18.21 32.91
N ASP A 169 9.33 -18.02 33.70
CA ASP A 169 8.10 -17.35 33.26
C ASP A 169 8.20 -15.81 33.42
N SER A 170 9.31 -15.23 32.96
CA SER A 170 9.64 -13.81 33.18
C SER A 170 9.10 -12.82 32.14
N TRP A 171 8.38 -13.28 31.09
CA TRP A 171 7.87 -12.36 30.07
C TRP A 171 7.03 -11.24 30.70
N LEU A 172 7.45 -10.00 30.45
CA LEU A 172 6.79 -8.80 30.96
C LEU A 172 5.72 -8.32 29.97
N PRO A 173 4.50 -8.04 30.43
CA PRO A 173 3.48 -7.44 29.57
C PRO A 173 3.92 -6.03 29.12
N PRO A 174 3.42 -5.54 27.98
CA PRO A 174 3.67 -4.17 27.55
C PRO A 174 3.15 -3.15 28.57
N ALA A 175 3.75 -1.96 28.59
CA ALA A 175 3.38 -0.89 29.52
C ALA A 175 1.95 -0.35 29.31
N GLU A 176 1.45 -0.45 28.08
CA GLU A 176 0.07 -0.13 27.72
C GLU A 176 -0.61 -1.39 27.20
N ASP A 177 -1.89 -1.58 27.54
CA ASP A 177 -2.70 -2.64 26.97
C ASP A 177 -3.59 -2.11 25.83
N PHE A 178 -4.35 -3.00 25.17
CA PHE A 178 -5.21 -2.60 24.07
C PHE A 178 -6.36 -1.67 24.49
N LYS A 179 -6.82 -1.74 25.76
CA LYS A 179 -7.92 -0.89 26.24
C LYS A 179 -7.46 0.57 26.30
N ASP A 180 -6.19 0.80 26.65
CA ASP A 180 -5.60 2.13 26.71
C ASP A 180 -5.55 2.75 25.31
N TYR A 181 -5.22 1.94 24.30
CA TYR A 181 -5.31 2.32 22.90
C TYR A 181 -6.75 2.71 22.51
N ALA A 182 -7.74 1.88 22.84
CA ALA A 182 -9.15 2.13 22.51
C ALA A 182 -9.67 3.43 23.14
N VAL A 183 -9.28 3.75 24.38
CA VAL A 183 -9.62 5.02 25.05
C VAL A 183 -8.99 6.21 24.31
N LYS A 184 -7.72 6.12 23.90
CA LYS A 184 -7.06 7.19 23.13
C LYS A 184 -7.70 7.40 21.76
N GLU A 185 -8.06 6.31 21.08
CA GLU A 185 -8.78 6.39 19.80
C GLU A 185 -10.14 7.10 19.97
N ARG A 186 -10.90 6.76 21.02
CA ARG A 186 -12.17 7.44 21.31
C ARG A 186 -12.00 8.95 21.55
N LYS A 187 -10.90 9.37 22.18
CA LYS A 187 -10.58 10.80 22.36
C LYS A 187 -10.22 11.50 21.05
N TYR A 188 -9.59 10.81 20.09
CA TYR A 188 -9.31 11.39 18.77
C TYR A 188 -10.60 11.87 18.08
N TYR A 189 -11.68 11.10 18.16
CA TYR A 189 -12.98 11.48 17.57
C TYR A 189 -13.65 12.70 18.20
N GLN A 190 -13.12 13.23 19.30
CA GLN A 190 -13.59 14.47 19.93
C GLN A 190 -12.69 15.68 19.58
N SER A 191 -11.69 15.48 18.72
CA SER A 191 -10.68 16.48 18.38
C SER A 191 -10.93 17.17 17.04
N GLU A 192 -10.32 18.35 16.85
CA GLU A 192 -10.32 19.08 15.57
C GLU A 192 -9.72 18.25 14.43
N ALA A 193 -8.65 17.50 14.71
CA ALA A 193 -8.01 16.61 13.73
C ALA A 193 -8.96 15.53 13.19
N ALA A 194 -9.95 15.08 13.97
CA ALA A 194 -10.95 14.14 13.47
C ALA A 194 -11.96 14.81 12.52
N GLU A 195 -12.36 16.06 12.79
CA GLU A 195 -13.21 16.81 11.87
C GLU A 195 -12.47 17.16 10.57
N GLU A 196 -11.17 17.47 10.63
CA GLU A 196 -10.33 17.66 9.45
C GLU A 196 -10.23 16.38 8.61
N SER A 197 -9.92 15.24 9.24
CA SER A 197 -9.86 13.96 8.53
C SER A 197 -11.21 13.54 7.96
N LYS A 198 -12.30 13.80 8.68
CA LYS A 198 -13.65 13.58 8.17
C LYS A 198 -13.93 14.42 6.92
N ALA A 199 -13.60 15.72 6.94
CA ALA A 199 -13.75 16.58 5.78
C ALA A 199 -12.92 16.10 4.58
N TYR A 200 -11.68 15.67 4.84
CA TYR A 200 -10.80 15.07 3.83
C TYR A 200 -11.44 13.84 3.18
N TRP A 201 -11.91 12.88 3.98
CA TRP A 201 -12.53 11.65 3.47
C TRP A 201 -13.84 11.93 2.74
N SER A 202 -14.65 12.86 3.24
CA SER A 202 -15.90 13.28 2.59
C SER A 202 -15.66 13.88 1.21
N GLU A 203 -14.60 14.67 1.02
CA GLU A 203 -14.27 15.21 -0.30
C GLU A 203 -13.67 14.14 -1.22
N CYS A 204 -12.82 13.23 -0.70
CA CYS A 204 -12.25 12.14 -1.49
C CYS A 204 -13.31 11.13 -2.00
N LEU A 205 -14.39 10.94 -1.25
CA LEU A 205 -15.40 9.91 -1.47
C LEU A 205 -16.81 10.48 -1.75
N LYS A 206 -16.90 11.77 -2.10
CA LYS A 206 -18.14 12.54 -2.27
C LYS A 206 -19.19 11.91 -3.21
N GLN A 207 -18.74 11.06 -4.12
CA GLN A 207 -19.59 10.22 -4.96
C GLN A 207 -19.19 8.76 -4.75
N PRO A 208 -20.14 7.85 -4.47
CA PRO A 208 -19.83 6.44 -4.34
C PRO A 208 -19.23 5.94 -5.67
N PRO A 209 -18.18 5.12 -5.64
CA PRO A 209 -17.64 4.53 -6.85
C PRO A 209 -18.63 3.54 -7.45
N ASP A 210 -18.55 3.35 -8.76
CA ASP A 210 -19.30 2.30 -9.42
C ASP A 210 -18.88 0.93 -8.87
N VAL A 211 -19.87 0.06 -8.70
CA VAL A 211 -19.65 -1.32 -8.29
C VAL A 211 -18.87 -2.05 -9.38
N LEU A 212 -17.69 -2.61 -9.04
CA LEU A 212 -16.86 -3.33 -10.00
C LEU A 212 -17.63 -4.47 -10.69
N GLN A 213 -17.55 -4.52 -12.02
CA GLN A 213 -18.21 -5.53 -12.86
C GLN A 213 -17.17 -6.51 -13.40
N TRP A 214 -17.28 -7.78 -12.99
CA TRP A 214 -16.36 -8.84 -13.41
C TRP A 214 -16.91 -9.64 -14.59
N ASP A 215 -16.04 -9.97 -15.54
CA ASP A 215 -16.41 -10.86 -16.64
C ASP A 215 -16.67 -12.29 -16.13
N SER A 216 -17.79 -12.88 -16.54
CA SER A 216 -18.16 -14.27 -16.24
C SER A 216 -17.09 -15.30 -16.61
N PHE A 217 -16.16 -14.95 -17.50
CA PHE A 217 -14.98 -15.74 -17.84
C PHE A 217 -14.19 -16.18 -16.59
N TRP A 218 -14.03 -15.31 -15.59
CA TRP A 218 -13.22 -15.58 -14.40
C TRP A 218 -13.79 -16.67 -13.49
N ARG A 219 -15.08 -16.95 -13.60
CA ARG A 219 -15.78 -17.99 -12.83
C ARG A 219 -15.71 -19.38 -13.47
N LYS A 220 -15.14 -19.53 -14.67
CA LYS A 220 -15.15 -20.83 -15.38
C LYS A 220 -14.15 -21.82 -14.76
N GLY A 221 -14.66 -22.87 -14.10
CA GLY A 221 -13.86 -23.95 -13.52
C GLY A 221 -14.66 -24.81 -12.53
N ALA A 222 -14.09 -25.96 -12.13
CA ALA A 222 -14.75 -26.96 -11.27
C ALA A 222 -14.04 -27.15 -9.92
N ASN A 223 -13.59 -26.07 -9.27
CA ASN A 223 -12.81 -26.15 -8.03
C ASN A 223 -13.33 -25.19 -6.95
N ASP A 224 -13.38 -25.65 -5.70
CA ASP A 224 -13.97 -24.94 -4.56
C ASP A 224 -13.05 -23.87 -3.93
N LYS A 225 -11.76 -23.85 -4.28
CA LYS A 225 -10.80 -22.84 -3.78
C LYS A 225 -10.85 -21.58 -4.64
N SER A 226 -10.83 -20.41 -4.02
CA SER A 226 -10.74 -19.11 -4.70
C SER A 226 -9.50 -18.32 -4.27
N SER A 227 -8.37 -19.02 -4.19
CA SER A 227 -7.04 -18.44 -3.93
C SER A 227 -5.95 -19.06 -4.82
N VAL A 228 -4.94 -18.27 -5.18
CA VAL A 228 -3.79 -18.67 -6.01
C VAL A 228 -2.52 -17.95 -5.54
N LEU A 229 -1.45 -18.72 -5.34
CA LEU A 229 -0.10 -18.22 -5.10
C LEU A 229 0.68 -18.10 -6.40
N PHE A 230 1.44 -17.03 -6.55
CA PHE A 230 2.30 -16.79 -7.70
C PHE A 230 3.50 -15.93 -7.30
N SER A 231 4.39 -15.59 -8.24
CA SER A 231 5.61 -14.83 -7.93
C SER A 231 5.99 -13.90 -9.06
N ILE A 232 6.22 -12.63 -8.72
CA ILE A 232 6.83 -11.70 -9.65
C ILE A 232 8.34 -11.97 -9.66
N GLY A 233 8.84 -12.42 -10.81
CA GLY A 233 10.22 -12.87 -10.99
C GLY A 233 11.28 -11.82 -10.65
N GLU A 234 12.53 -12.27 -10.59
CA GLU A 234 13.65 -11.48 -10.08
C GLU A 234 13.90 -10.20 -10.89
N GLU A 235 13.93 -10.31 -12.22
CA GLU A 235 14.18 -9.15 -13.09
C GLU A 235 13.08 -8.09 -12.99
N THR A 236 11.81 -8.51 -12.96
CA THR A 236 10.67 -7.60 -12.76
C THR A 236 10.70 -6.97 -11.37
N THR A 237 11.06 -7.73 -10.33
CA THR A 237 11.21 -7.22 -8.96
C THR A 237 12.31 -6.17 -8.87
N LYS A 238 13.46 -6.36 -9.54
CA LYS A 238 14.52 -5.33 -9.62
C LYS A 238 14.02 -4.06 -10.31
N LYS A 239 13.25 -4.18 -11.39
CA LYS A 239 12.63 -3.02 -12.08
C LYS A 239 11.64 -2.30 -11.16
N ILE A 240 10.78 -3.02 -10.44
CA ILE A 240 9.86 -2.46 -9.44
C ILE A 240 10.63 -1.66 -8.39
N LYS A 241 11.67 -2.25 -7.79
CA LYS A 241 12.49 -1.58 -6.76
C LYS A 241 13.21 -0.34 -7.30
N ARG A 242 13.74 -0.41 -8.53
CA ARG A 242 14.33 0.77 -9.21
C ARG A 242 13.31 1.86 -9.45
N LEU A 243 12.12 1.52 -9.96
CA LEU A 243 11.07 2.49 -10.24
C LEU A 243 10.59 3.15 -8.94
N ALA A 244 10.34 2.37 -7.89
CA ALA A 244 10.00 2.87 -6.56
C ALA A 244 11.04 3.88 -6.05
N SER A 245 12.33 3.55 -6.17
CA SER A 245 13.42 4.47 -5.79
C SER A 245 13.44 5.74 -6.64
N LYS A 246 13.26 5.63 -7.97
CA LYS A 246 13.27 6.77 -8.89
C LYS A 246 12.18 7.80 -8.58
N ILE A 247 10.98 7.34 -8.22
CA ILE A 247 9.85 8.21 -7.88
C ILE A 247 9.83 8.63 -6.40
N GLY A 248 10.81 8.19 -5.60
CA GLY A 248 10.83 8.38 -4.14
C GLY A 248 9.62 7.75 -3.43
N GLY A 249 9.13 6.63 -3.94
CA GLY A 249 8.01 5.85 -3.39
C GLY A 249 8.48 4.50 -2.85
N SER A 250 7.55 3.58 -2.63
CA SER A 250 7.85 2.22 -2.15
C SER A 250 7.47 1.16 -3.18
N VAL A 251 7.94 -0.07 -2.97
CA VAL A 251 7.45 -1.25 -3.70
C VAL A 251 5.92 -1.33 -3.62
N PHE A 252 5.36 -1.02 -2.44
CA PHE A 252 3.92 -0.95 -2.25
C PHE A 252 3.24 0.07 -3.17
N THR A 253 3.79 1.27 -3.32
CA THR A 253 3.24 2.29 -4.23
C THR A 253 3.19 1.80 -5.67
N VAL A 254 4.26 1.13 -6.14
CA VAL A 254 4.29 0.58 -7.51
C VAL A 254 3.26 -0.54 -7.68
N MET A 255 3.14 -1.43 -6.69
CA MET A 255 2.17 -2.52 -6.72
C MET A 255 0.72 -2.04 -6.62
N LEU A 256 0.45 -1.02 -5.79
CA LEU A 256 -0.86 -0.36 -5.71
C LEU A 256 -1.29 0.23 -7.06
N ALA A 257 -0.38 0.91 -7.74
CA ALA A 257 -0.65 1.47 -9.07
C ALA A 257 -0.83 0.35 -10.11
N ALA A 258 0.09 -0.63 -10.17
CA ALA A 258 -0.01 -1.71 -11.15
C ALA A 258 -1.30 -2.53 -10.96
N TRP A 259 -1.67 -2.81 -9.71
CA TRP A 259 -2.91 -3.49 -9.36
C TRP A 259 -4.15 -2.68 -9.74
N SER A 260 -4.17 -1.38 -9.44
CA SER A 260 -5.26 -0.48 -9.83
C SER A 260 -5.43 -0.39 -11.34
N ALA A 261 -4.33 -0.28 -12.08
CA ALA A 261 -4.37 -0.26 -13.54
C ALA A 261 -4.89 -1.59 -14.12
N TYR A 262 -4.52 -2.71 -13.51
CA TYR A 262 -5.00 -4.02 -13.90
C TYR A 262 -6.51 -4.19 -13.63
N ILE A 263 -6.98 -3.85 -12.42
CA ILE A 263 -8.41 -3.90 -12.09
C ILE A 263 -9.22 -2.96 -12.98
N ALA A 264 -8.74 -1.75 -13.23
CA ALA A 264 -9.39 -0.81 -14.14
C ALA A 264 -9.59 -1.40 -15.54
N ARG A 265 -8.58 -2.12 -16.05
CA ARG A 265 -8.67 -2.79 -17.35
C ARG A 265 -9.69 -3.93 -17.35
N GLU A 266 -9.67 -4.78 -16.32
CA GLU A 266 -10.53 -5.97 -16.28
C GLU A 266 -12.00 -5.63 -15.99
N THR A 267 -12.24 -4.54 -15.27
CA THR A 267 -13.60 -4.06 -14.91
C THR A 267 -14.10 -2.94 -15.83
N LYS A 268 -13.24 -2.42 -16.72
CA LYS A 268 -13.53 -1.36 -17.70
C LYS A 268 -14.00 -0.03 -17.07
N THR A 269 -13.58 0.25 -15.84
CA THR A 269 -13.74 1.56 -15.20
C THR A 269 -12.37 2.16 -14.89
N ALA A 270 -12.23 3.48 -15.08
CA ALA A 270 -11.01 4.20 -14.73
C ALA A 270 -11.01 4.68 -13.28
N ASP A 271 -12.18 4.81 -12.65
CA ASP A 271 -12.32 5.26 -11.27
C ASP A 271 -12.38 4.04 -10.34
N ILE A 272 -11.29 3.84 -9.59
CA ILE A 272 -11.08 2.67 -8.75
C ILE A 272 -10.90 3.11 -7.30
N VAL A 273 -11.61 2.48 -6.38
CA VAL A 273 -11.31 2.58 -4.95
C VAL A 273 -10.68 1.29 -4.48
N MET A 274 -9.44 1.37 -4.01
CA MET A 274 -8.70 0.26 -3.45
C MET A 274 -8.75 0.28 -1.93
N GLY A 275 -9.15 -0.83 -1.31
CA GLY A 275 -8.96 -1.01 0.12
C GLY A 275 -7.49 -1.29 0.43
N VAL A 276 -6.91 -0.46 1.28
CA VAL A 276 -5.51 -0.58 1.72
C VAL A 276 -5.46 -0.76 3.24
N PRO A 277 -5.23 -1.99 3.74
CA PRO A 277 -5.02 -2.23 5.16
C PRO A 277 -3.76 -1.51 5.65
N VAL A 278 -3.86 -0.83 6.79
CA VAL A 278 -2.76 -0.12 7.44
C VAL A 278 -2.69 -0.50 8.92
N SER A 279 -1.47 -0.63 9.42
CA SER A 279 -1.26 -0.82 10.86
C SER A 279 -1.43 0.51 11.61
N MET A 280 -2.14 0.46 12.73
CA MET A 280 -2.30 1.59 13.66
C MET A 280 -1.23 1.59 14.76
N ARG A 281 -0.20 0.75 14.60
CA ARG A 281 0.88 0.61 15.58
C ARG A 281 1.87 1.75 15.44
N HIS A 282 2.05 2.47 16.55
CA HIS A 282 3.17 3.38 16.77
C HIS A 282 4.26 2.68 17.59
N SER A 283 5.40 3.32 17.79
CA SER A 283 6.54 2.75 18.55
C SER A 283 6.13 2.20 19.91
N VAL A 284 5.26 2.91 20.62
CA VAL A 284 4.71 2.52 21.94
C VAL A 284 3.77 1.31 21.88
N HIS A 285 3.11 1.05 20.74
CA HIS A 285 2.17 -0.05 20.56
C HIS A 285 2.82 -1.31 19.95
N ARG A 286 4.14 -1.31 19.75
CA ARG A 286 4.86 -2.37 19.02
C ARG A 286 4.60 -3.76 19.57
N HIS A 287 4.45 -3.88 20.89
CA HIS A 287 4.30 -5.17 21.59
C HIS A 287 2.88 -5.45 22.09
N ILE A 288 1.90 -4.62 21.73
CA ILE A 288 0.50 -4.78 22.15
C ILE A 288 -0.16 -5.86 21.30
N ILE A 289 -0.79 -6.85 21.91
CA ILE A 289 -1.69 -7.77 21.19
C ILE A 289 -3.06 -7.10 21.09
N GLY A 290 -3.65 -7.06 19.88
CA GLY A 290 -4.98 -6.48 19.68
C GLY A 290 -5.34 -6.20 18.22
N CYS A 291 -6.55 -5.67 18.02
CA CYS A 291 -7.07 -5.26 16.72
C CYS A 291 -6.57 -3.84 16.35
N LEU A 292 -5.29 -3.74 15.94
CA LEU A 292 -4.60 -2.47 15.64
C LEU A 292 -4.39 -2.25 14.13
N PHE A 293 -5.50 -2.23 13.39
CA PHE A 293 -5.48 -1.91 11.96
C PHE A 293 -6.67 -1.04 11.57
N ASN A 294 -6.53 -0.35 10.44
CA ASN A 294 -7.63 0.30 9.73
C ASN A 294 -7.51 -0.10 8.24
N VAL A 295 -8.55 0.14 7.45
CA VAL A 295 -8.52 -0.05 6.00
C VAL A 295 -8.86 1.28 5.34
N LEU A 296 -7.95 1.79 4.51
CA LEU A 296 -8.10 3.08 3.84
C LEU A 296 -8.68 2.88 2.43
N PRO A 297 -9.79 3.54 2.07
CA PRO A 297 -10.36 3.50 0.72
C PRO A 297 -9.64 4.50 -0.19
N ILE A 298 -8.61 4.04 -0.91
CA ILE A 298 -7.79 4.88 -1.79
C ILE A 298 -8.45 4.99 -3.17
N ARG A 299 -9.12 6.13 -3.45
CA ARG A 299 -9.70 6.43 -4.76
C ARG A 299 -8.66 6.92 -5.76
N LEU A 300 -8.64 6.32 -6.95
CA LEU A 300 -7.62 6.46 -7.97
C LEU A 300 -8.28 6.57 -9.35
N SER A 301 -7.84 7.52 -10.17
CA SER A 301 -8.23 7.63 -11.58
C SER A 301 -7.13 7.08 -12.49
N VAL A 302 -7.46 6.09 -13.31
CA VAL A 302 -6.57 5.40 -14.25
C VAL A 302 -6.79 5.94 -15.67
N ASP A 303 -6.46 7.20 -15.90
CA ASP A 303 -6.72 7.94 -17.15
C ASP A 303 -5.45 8.51 -17.81
N GLN A 304 -4.29 8.25 -17.23
CA GLN A 304 -3.00 8.80 -17.64
C GLN A 304 -2.00 7.71 -18.07
N THR A 305 -0.78 8.10 -18.44
CA THR A 305 0.35 7.15 -18.54
C THR A 305 0.62 6.50 -17.19
N PHE A 306 1.24 5.32 -17.16
CA PHE A 306 1.51 4.63 -15.90
C PHE A 306 2.39 5.46 -14.95
N HIS A 307 3.36 6.20 -15.46
CA HIS A 307 4.24 7.05 -14.66
C HIS A 307 3.46 8.16 -13.93
N HIS A 308 2.69 8.98 -14.63
CA HIS A 308 1.85 10.02 -14.01
C HIS A 308 0.83 9.42 -13.04
N PHE A 309 0.19 8.31 -13.41
CA PHE A 309 -0.73 7.60 -12.53
C PHE A 309 -0.04 7.12 -11.24
N LEU A 310 1.18 6.61 -11.34
CA LEU A 310 1.99 6.15 -10.21
C LEU A 310 2.36 7.30 -9.26
N LEU A 311 2.69 8.49 -9.78
CA LEU A 311 2.93 9.68 -8.97
C LEU A 311 1.64 10.14 -8.25
N ALA A 312 0.52 10.19 -8.97
CA ALA A 312 -0.77 10.52 -8.38
C ALA A 312 -1.21 9.52 -7.30
N ALA A 313 -0.98 8.22 -7.54
CA ALA A 313 -1.26 7.17 -6.55
C ALA A 313 -0.37 7.31 -5.30
N LYS A 314 0.90 7.71 -5.46
CA LYS A 314 1.81 8.00 -4.35
C LYS A 314 1.28 9.15 -3.50
N GLU A 315 0.96 10.28 -4.11
CA GLU A 315 0.46 11.47 -3.41
C GLU A 315 -0.85 11.15 -2.68
N ARG A 316 -1.78 10.47 -3.36
CA ARG A 316 -3.05 10.06 -2.77
C ARG A 316 -2.85 9.14 -1.57
N LEU A 317 -1.94 8.17 -1.66
CA LEU A 317 -1.64 7.26 -0.56
C LEU A 317 -1.04 8.01 0.64
N LEU A 318 -0.11 8.95 0.42
CA LEU A 318 0.49 9.74 1.50
C LEU A 318 -0.57 10.60 2.22
N SER A 319 -1.41 11.32 1.47
CA SER A 319 -2.49 12.11 2.08
C SER A 319 -3.50 11.24 2.85
N ALA A 320 -3.79 10.03 2.34
CA ALA A 320 -4.64 9.08 3.04
C ALA A 320 -4.00 8.59 4.35
N LEU A 321 -2.68 8.35 4.35
CA LEU A 321 -1.94 7.93 5.54
C LEU A 321 -1.88 9.00 6.63
N ASP A 322 -1.91 10.28 6.26
CA ASP A 322 -2.02 11.40 7.22
C ASP A 322 -3.41 11.46 7.89
N ASN A 323 -4.43 10.92 7.22
CA ASN A 323 -5.82 10.88 7.70
C ASN A 323 -6.27 9.49 8.18
N ARG A 324 -5.32 8.59 8.43
CA ARG A 324 -5.58 7.17 8.73
C ARG A 324 -6.30 6.88 10.05
N ASN A 325 -6.34 7.84 10.98
CA ASN A 325 -6.96 7.65 12.29
C ASN A 325 -8.49 7.67 12.22
N PHE A 326 -9.06 8.24 11.14
CA PHE A 326 -10.49 8.15 10.89
C PHE A 326 -10.81 6.77 10.30
N CYS A 327 -11.51 5.93 11.05
CA CYS A 327 -11.80 4.55 10.69
C CYS A 327 -12.81 4.39 9.55
N LEU A 328 -12.64 3.33 8.75
CA LEU A 328 -13.53 3.01 7.63
C LEU A 328 -15.02 2.98 8.01
N SER A 329 -15.36 2.38 9.16
CA SER A 329 -16.75 2.29 9.63
C SER A 329 -17.40 3.66 9.81
N GLN A 330 -16.63 4.63 10.29
CA GLN A 330 -17.07 6.01 10.45
C GLN A 330 -17.18 6.74 9.11
N MET A 331 -16.33 6.41 8.13
CA MET A 331 -16.49 6.92 6.76
C MET A 331 -17.79 6.42 6.12
N VAL A 332 -18.06 5.11 6.23
CA VAL A 332 -19.27 4.47 5.66
C VAL A 332 -20.53 5.07 6.28
N GLU A 333 -20.56 5.21 7.60
CA GLU A 333 -21.68 5.82 8.33
C GLU A 333 -21.90 7.27 7.91
N HIS A 334 -20.83 8.08 7.86
CA HIS A 334 -20.93 9.49 7.54
C HIS A 334 -21.34 9.76 6.09
N LEU A 335 -20.84 8.95 5.14
CA LEU A 335 -21.18 9.06 3.72
C LEU A 335 -22.57 8.51 3.39
N ALA A 336 -23.24 7.85 4.35
CA ALA A 336 -24.47 7.10 4.13
C ALA A 336 -24.38 6.17 2.91
N ALA A 337 -23.23 5.51 2.75
CA ALA A 337 -22.96 4.67 1.58
C ALA A 337 -23.98 3.54 1.49
N GLU A 338 -24.56 3.34 0.30
CA GLU A 338 -25.57 2.30 0.08
C GLU A 338 -24.95 0.92 0.33
N ARG A 339 -25.63 0.12 1.15
CA ARG A 339 -25.23 -1.26 1.40
C ARG A 339 -25.72 -2.11 0.24
N ASN A 340 -24.78 -2.65 -0.53
CA ASN A 340 -25.06 -3.64 -1.57
C ASN A 340 -24.97 -5.05 -0.97
N ASP A 341 -26.00 -5.87 -1.17
CA ASP A 341 -26.15 -7.23 -0.61
C ASP A 341 -24.83 -8.04 -0.62
N GLY A 342 -24.12 -8.04 0.52
CA GLY A 342 -22.90 -8.81 0.74
C GLY A 342 -21.58 -8.24 0.18
N ARG A 343 -21.55 -7.04 -0.41
CA ARG A 343 -20.31 -6.37 -0.88
C ARG A 343 -19.95 -5.17 -0.01
N ASN A 344 -18.65 -4.89 0.09
CA ASN A 344 -18.18 -3.72 0.82
C ASN A 344 -18.65 -2.41 0.12
N PRO A 345 -19.18 -1.45 0.88
CA PRO A 345 -19.88 -0.27 0.33
C PRO A 345 -18.96 0.76 -0.35
N LEU A 346 -17.65 0.72 -0.10
CA LEU A 346 -16.72 1.73 -0.63
C LEU A 346 -15.70 1.18 -1.63
N PHE A 347 -15.37 -0.11 -1.58
CA PHE A 347 -14.41 -0.73 -2.49
C PHE A 347 -14.71 -2.20 -2.66
N GLN A 348 -14.25 -2.81 -3.76
CA GLN A 348 -14.41 -4.24 -4.04
C GLN A 348 -13.11 -4.93 -4.46
N ALA A 349 -11.99 -4.20 -4.42
CA ALA A 349 -10.65 -4.74 -4.57
C ALA A 349 -9.75 -4.23 -3.44
N MET A 350 -8.82 -5.07 -2.99
CA MET A 350 -7.84 -4.72 -1.95
C MET A 350 -6.41 -5.01 -2.41
N VAL A 351 -5.46 -4.28 -1.82
CA VAL A 351 -4.03 -4.59 -1.92
C VAL A 351 -3.37 -4.48 -0.55
N ASN A 352 -2.64 -5.51 -0.17
CA ASN A 352 -2.08 -5.67 1.16
C ASN A 352 -0.64 -6.18 1.09
N MET A 353 0.22 -5.66 1.96
CA MET A 353 1.62 -6.07 2.06
C MET A 353 1.95 -6.47 3.50
N LEU A 354 2.39 -7.72 3.70
CA LEU A 354 2.73 -8.27 5.02
C LEU A 354 4.15 -7.90 5.52
N GLY A 355 4.80 -6.94 4.87
CA GLY A 355 6.18 -6.51 5.16
C GLY A 355 7.25 -7.25 4.34
N HIS A 356 8.40 -7.52 4.96
CA HIS A 356 9.51 -8.29 4.36
C HIS A 356 9.63 -9.66 5.03
N VAL A 357 9.82 -10.74 4.26
CA VAL A 357 9.97 -12.10 4.82
C VAL A 357 11.15 -12.22 5.79
N GLU A 358 12.21 -11.44 5.56
CA GLU A 358 13.42 -11.44 6.39
C GLU A 358 13.21 -10.79 7.77
N GLN A 359 12.14 -10.00 7.93
CA GLN A 359 11.83 -9.29 9.18
C GLN A 359 10.95 -10.11 10.13
N SER A 360 10.34 -11.20 9.64
CA SER A 360 9.45 -12.03 10.45
C SER A 360 9.48 -13.49 9.96
N ARG A 361 9.98 -14.39 10.81
CA ARG A 361 9.94 -15.84 10.56
C ARG A 361 8.52 -16.37 10.34
N TRP A 362 7.51 -15.70 10.92
CA TRP A 362 6.11 -16.04 10.79
C TRP A 362 5.56 -15.68 9.41
N VAL A 363 5.91 -14.49 8.91
CA VAL A 363 5.62 -14.09 7.52
C VAL A 363 6.31 -15.05 6.54
N ALA A 364 7.55 -15.45 6.83
CA ALA A 364 8.27 -16.41 6.00
C ALA A 364 7.54 -17.76 5.93
N LEU A 365 7.06 -18.30 7.06
CA LEU A 365 6.27 -19.54 7.05
C LEU A 365 4.97 -19.40 6.24
N GLU A 366 4.26 -18.29 6.37
CA GLU A 366 3.00 -18.09 5.65
C GLU A 366 3.20 -17.87 4.14
N MET A 367 4.24 -17.13 3.74
CA MET A 367 4.36 -16.59 2.37
C MET A 367 5.61 -17.04 1.59
N ALA A 368 6.69 -17.46 2.24
CA ALA A 368 7.94 -17.83 1.56
C ALA A 368 7.96 -19.28 1.02
N GLY A 369 6.87 -20.04 1.20
CA GLY A 369 6.61 -21.32 0.53
C GLY A 369 6.98 -22.57 1.34
N ASP A 370 6.61 -23.73 0.81
CA ASP A 370 6.56 -24.99 1.57
C ASP A 370 7.94 -25.53 1.99
N SER A 371 9.02 -25.04 1.37
CA SER A 371 10.40 -25.42 1.73
C SER A 371 10.99 -24.61 2.88
N VAL A 372 10.32 -23.55 3.33
CA VAL A 372 10.81 -22.74 4.45
C VAL A 372 10.71 -23.52 5.74
N GLN A 373 11.76 -23.45 6.54
CA GLN A 373 11.81 -24.03 7.86
C GLN A 373 12.38 -23.00 8.83
N VAL A 374 11.79 -22.92 10.01
CA VAL A 374 12.27 -22.03 11.08
C VAL A 374 12.35 -22.82 12.39
N SER A 375 13.12 -22.31 13.34
CA SER A 375 13.22 -22.91 14.68
C SER A 375 12.15 -22.33 15.60
N TRP A 376 11.51 -23.19 16.39
CA TRP A 376 10.62 -22.82 17.49
C TRP A 376 10.79 -23.80 18.66
N ALA A 377 11.21 -23.30 19.82
CA ALA A 377 11.52 -24.05 21.03
C ALA A 377 12.42 -25.27 20.75
N GLY A 378 13.51 -25.06 20.01
CA GLY A 378 14.45 -26.12 19.63
C GLY A 378 13.92 -27.15 18.62
N ARG A 379 12.71 -26.95 18.07
CA ARG A 379 12.10 -27.81 17.04
C ARG A 379 12.14 -27.13 15.69
N THR A 380 12.17 -27.93 14.64
CA THR A 380 11.98 -27.43 13.29
C THR A 380 10.49 -27.33 13.02
N ILE A 381 10.02 -26.19 12.53
CA ILE A 381 8.65 -26.01 12.07
C ILE A 381 8.62 -25.66 10.59
N SER A 382 7.63 -26.19 9.87
CA SER A 382 7.38 -25.93 8.45
C SER A 382 5.94 -25.48 8.21
N PRO A 383 5.65 -24.80 7.09
CA PRO A 383 4.32 -24.28 6.80
C PRO A 383 3.24 -25.37 6.78
N PHE A 384 2.03 -25.01 7.23
CA PHE A 384 0.82 -25.78 6.99
C PHE A 384 -0.30 -24.80 6.60
N ARG A 385 -0.61 -24.71 5.31
CA ARG A 385 -1.53 -23.66 4.81
C ARG A 385 -2.97 -23.90 5.23
N VAL A 386 -3.63 -22.81 5.63
CA VAL A 386 -5.07 -22.73 5.90
C VAL A 386 -5.67 -21.68 4.98
N CYS A 387 -6.70 -22.05 4.22
CA CYS A 387 -7.45 -21.09 3.42
C CYS A 387 -8.31 -20.25 4.36
N GLN A 388 -8.17 -18.92 4.29
CA GLN A 388 -8.80 -18.01 5.24
C GLN A 388 -9.13 -16.67 4.59
N GLN A 389 -10.13 -15.97 5.14
CA GLN A 389 -10.57 -14.64 4.69
C GLN A 389 -11.04 -14.57 3.23
N GLU A 390 -11.42 -15.70 2.62
CA GLU A 390 -11.98 -15.73 1.27
C GLU A 390 -13.41 -15.14 1.27
N GLY A 391 -13.71 -14.25 0.31
CA GLY A 391 -15.02 -13.63 0.17
C GLY A 391 -15.36 -12.49 1.14
N GLN A 392 -14.36 -11.89 1.80
CA GLN A 392 -14.53 -10.58 2.47
C GLN A 392 -14.68 -9.44 1.47
N ILE A 393 -14.03 -9.60 0.32
CA ILE A 393 -13.99 -8.67 -0.80
C ILE A 393 -14.00 -9.51 -2.08
N ASP A 394 -14.35 -8.92 -3.23
CA ASP A 394 -14.34 -9.67 -4.48
C ASP A 394 -12.96 -10.21 -4.82
N ILE A 395 -11.91 -9.41 -4.62
CA ILE A 395 -10.50 -9.83 -4.82
C ILE A 395 -9.51 -9.00 -4.01
N GLU A 396 -8.52 -9.65 -3.42
CA GLU A 396 -7.39 -9.09 -2.70
C GLU A 396 -6.08 -9.55 -3.34
N LEU A 397 -5.18 -8.60 -3.59
CA LEU A 397 -3.76 -8.87 -3.82
C LEU A 397 -3.01 -8.78 -2.50
N LEU A 398 -2.57 -9.92 -1.98
CA LEU A 398 -1.65 -10.00 -0.85
C LEU A 398 -0.23 -10.24 -1.40
N PHE A 399 0.77 -9.51 -0.93
CA PHE A 399 2.15 -9.78 -1.32
C PHE A 399 3.17 -9.50 -0.22
N VAL A 400 4.36 -10.06 -0.39
CA VAL A 400 5.51 -9.84 0.48
C VAL A 400 6.78 -9.71 -0.37
N ASP A 401 7.70 -8.88 0.09
CA ASP A 401 9.04 -8.80 -0.50
C ASP A 401 9.91 -9.94 0.03
N ALA A 402 10.27 -10.88 -0.86
CA ALA A 402 11.12 -12.02 -0.59
C ALA A 402 12.58 -11.80 -1.01
N GLY A 403 13.02 -10.53 -1.06
CA GLY A 403 14.37 -10.13 -1.43
C GLY A 403 14.54 -10.09 -2.95
N SER A 404 14.77 -11.25 -3.57
CA SER A 404 14.97 -11.34 -5.02
C SER A 404 13.68 -11.26 -5.82
N HIS A 405 12.55 -11.69 -5.26
CA HIS A 405 11.25 -11.76 -5.93
C HIS A 405 10.15 -11.23 -5.00
N LEU A 406 8.99 -10.88 -5.55
CA LEU A 406 7.78 -10.67 -4.76
C LEU A 406 6.95 -11.94 -4.76
N ARG A 407 6.59 -12.44 -3.58
CA ARG A 407 5.63 -13.53 -3.41
C ARG A 407 4.25 -12.93 -3.30
N CYS A 408 3.32 -13.43 -4.10
CA CYS A 408 1.97 -12.89 -4.19
C CYS A 408 0.93 -13.99 -3.97
N GLU A 409 -0.21 -13.61 -3.43
CA GLU A 409 -1.40 -14.41 -3.32
C GLU A 409 -2.60 -13.58 -3.77
N PHE A 410 -3.41 -14.13 -4.66
CA PHE A 410 -4.77 -13.64 -4.85
C PHE A 410 -5.72 -14.42 -3.96
N LYS A 411 -6.57 -13.71 -3.24
CA LYS A 411 -7.72 -14.25 -2.52
C LYS A 411 -8.97 -13.58 -3.07
N ALA A 412 -9.96 -14.35 -3.46
CA ALA A 412 -11.14 -13.81 -4.14
C ALA A 412 -12.43 -14.45 -3.64
N ASP A 413 -13.55 -13.80 -3.92
CA ASP A 413 -14.86 -14.39 -3.72
C ASP A 413 -15.16 -15.40 -4.83
N LYS A 414 -15.53 -16.62 -4.43
CA LYS A 414 -15.91 -17.72 -5.31
C LYS A 414 -17.11 -17.43 -6.21
N HIS A 415 -17.91 -16.41 -5.88
CA HIS A 415 -19.00 -15.94 -6.72
C HIS A 415 -18.49 -15.35 -8.05
N PHE A 416 -17.33 -14.67 -8.02
CA PHE A 416 -16.76 -13.99 -9.18
C PHE A 416 -15.60 -14.78 -9.81
N PHE A 417 -14.85 -15.51 -9.00
CA PHE A 417 -13.61 -16.16 -9.43
C PHE A 417 -13.58 -17.65 -9.11
N SER A 418 -13.07 -18.44 -10.05
CA SER A 418 -12.67 -19.84 -9.85
C SER A 418 -11.15 -19.94 -9.69
N HIS A 419 -10.65 -21.02 -9.08
CA HIS A 419 -9.20 -21.26 -8.99
C HIS A 419 -8.49 -21.16 -10.36
N SER A 420 -9.02 -21.82 -11.39
CA SER A 420 -8.47 -21.78 -12.75
C SER A 420 -8.55 -20.39 -13.38
N GLY A 421 -9.63 -19.66 -13.09
CA GLY A 421 -9.74 -18.25 -13.50
C GLY A 421 -8.67 -17.38 -12.86
N LEU A 422 -8.41 -17.56 -11.56
CA LEU A 422 -7.36 -16.83 -10.83
C LEU A 422 -5.94 -17.18 -11.31
N GLN A 423 -5.69 -18.42 -11.72
CA GLN A 423 -4.38 -18.80 -12.30
C GLN A 423 -4.09 -17.99 -13.56
N ILE A 424 -5.04 -17.94 -14.50
CA ILE A 424 -4.93 -17.13 -15.72
C ILE A 424 -4.84 -15.64 -15.37
N PHE A 425 -5.59 -15.20 -14.36
CA PHE A 425 -5.59 -13.82 -13.88
C PHE A 425 -4.21 -13.43 -13.31
N ALA A 426 -3.53 -14.32 -12.59
CA ALA A 426 -2.17 -14.15 -12.09
C ALA A 426 -1.13 -14.08 -13.20
N GLU A 427 -1.14 -15.03 -14.14
CA GLU A 427 -0.24 -15.03 -15.31
C GLU A 427 -0.35 -13.71 -16.10
N ARG A 428 -1.58 -13.23 -16.31
CA ARG A 428 -1.82 -11.94 -16.98
C ARG A 428 -1.36 -10.75 -16.16
N PHE A 429 -1.57 -10.78 -14.85
CA PHE A 429 -1.13 -9.70 -13.96
C PHE A 429 0.39 -9.59 -13.96
N GLU A 430 1.13 -10.70 -13.88
CA GLU A 430 2.60 -10.72 -13.95
C GLU A 430 3.12 -10.03 -15.23
N LEU A 431 2.56 -10.39 -16.39
CA LEU A 431 2.91 -9.79 -17.68
C LEU A 431 2.60 -8.28 -17.72
N VAL A 432 1.47 -7.87 -17.13
CA VAL A 432 1.09 -6.45 -17.06
C VAL A 432 2.04 -5.69 -16.17
N VAL A 433 2.37 -6.20 -14.98
CA VAL A 433 3.34 -5.57 -14.08
C VAL A 433 4.68 -5.40 -14.80
N GLU A 434 5.17 -6.45 -15.48
CA GLU A 434 6.41 -6.36 -16.26
C GLU A 434 6.37 -5.27 -17.33
N ALA A 435 5.28 -5.21 -18.10
CA ALA A 435 5.10 -4.19 -19.13
C ALA A 435 5.09 -2.76 -18.53
N LEU A 436 4.31 -2.56 -17.47
CA LEU A 436 4.16 -1.27 -16.79
C LEU A 436 5.48 -0.75 -16.21
N VAL A 437 6.31 -1.62 -15.62
CA VAL A 437 7.60 -1.20 -15.06
C VAL A 437 8.72 -1.12 -16.08
N THR A 438 8.55 -1.73 -17.27
CA THR A 438 9.53 -1.66 -18.36
C THR A 438 9.36 -0.39 -19.17
N ALA A 439 8.12 0.04 -19.42
CA ALA A 439 7.79 1.23 -20.20
C ALA A 439 6.75 2.11 -19.46
N PRO A 440 7.10 2.70 -18.31
CA PRO A 440 6.15 3.43 -17.47
C PRO A 440 5.58 4.69 -18.15
N ASP A 441 6.29 5.24 -19.14
CA ASP A 441 5.86 6.42 -19.89
C ASP A 441 4.96 6.08 -21.10
N GLU A 442 4.77 4.80 -21.42
CA GLU A 442 3.78 4.39 -22.41
C GLU A 442 2.35 4.61 -21.86
N GLN A 443 1.45 5.08 -22.72
CA GLN A 443 0.05 5.33 -22.33
C GLN A 443 -0.62 4.03 -21.91
N LEU A 444 -1.38 4.05 -20.80
CA LEU A 444 -2.22 2.94 -20.36
C LEU A 444 -3.28 2.67 -21.44
N THR A 445 -3.01 1.70 -22.32
CA THR A 445 -3.72 1.53 -23.59
C THR A 445 -5.14 1.01 -23.39
N THR A 446 -6.12 1.93 -23.30
CA THR A 446 -7.50 1.67 -23.75
C THR A 446 -8.18 2.91 -24.37
N GLN A 447 -7.77 4.14 -24.05
CA GLN A 447 -8.44 5.35 -24.57
C GLN A 447 -7.90 5.87 -25.91
N CYS A 448 -6.70 5.47 -26.32
CA CYS A 448 -6.08 5.95 -27.56
C CYS A 448 -6.30 5.02 -28.77
N PHE A 449 -6.90 3.84 -28.59
CA PHE A 449 -7.13 2.90 -29.69
C PHE A 449 -8.63 2.65 -29.88
N THR A 450 -9.25 3.38 -30.81
CA THR A 450 -10.65 3.19 -31.17
C THR A 450 -10.79 2.07 -32.22
N ALA A 451 -11.95 1.45 -32.35
CA ALA A 451 -12.19 0.52 -33.45
C ALA A 451 -12.01 1.23 -34.80
N ASP A 452 -11.29 0.61 -35.73
CA ASP A 452 -11.14 1.12 -37.09
C ASP A 452 -12.50 0.98 -37.83
N PRO A 453 -13.13 2.09 -38.24
CA PRO A 453 -14.46 2.06 -38.87
C PRO A 453 -14.40 1.62 -40.34
N TYR A 454 -13.20 1.46 -40.91
CA TYR A 454 -12.98 1.09 -42.31
C TYR A 454 -12.45 -0.34 -42.46
N ILE A 455 -11.72 -0.86 -41.47
CA ILE A 455 -11.19 -2.22 -41.48
C ILE A 455 -11.64 -2.99 -40.25
N HIS A 456 -12.57 -3.92 -40.44
CA HIS A 456 -13.02 -4.82 -39.39
C HIS A 456 -11.84 -5.55 -38.72
N HIS A 457 -11.86 -5.61 -37.39
CA HIS A 457 -10.81 -6.17 -36.52
C HIS A 457 -9.49 -5.39 -36.46
N ARG A 458 -9.43 -4.14 -36.93
CA ARG A 458 -8.32 -3.21 -36.64
C ARG A 458 -8.73 -2.11 -35.66
N ARG A 459 -7.72 -1.42 -35.12
CA ARG A 459 -7.89 -0.24 -34.26
C ARG A 459 -7.16 0.95 -34.85
N MET A 460 -7.73 2.16 -34.71
CA MET A 460 -7.10 3.43 -35.05
C MET A 460 -6.55 4.13 -33.79
N TYR A 461 -5.41 4.79 -33.93
CA TYR A 461 -4.77 5.55 -32.85
C TYR A 461 -5.28 7.00 -32.81
N LYS A 462 -5.77 7.46 -31.65
CA LYS A 462 -6.17 8.84 -31.39
C LYS A 462 -4.93 9.65 -30.99
N THR A 463 -4.44 10.50 -31.90
CA THR A 463 -3.14 11.20 -31.76
C THR A 463 -3.12 12.32 -30.72
N GLY A 464 -4.30 12.74 -30.24
CA GLY A 464 -4.46 13.93 -29.38
C GLY A 464 -4.39 15.25 -30.14
N ASP A 465 -4.29 15.19 -31.46
CA ASP A 465 -4.28 16.35 -32.34
C ASP A 465 -5.72 16.82 -32.60
N LEU A 466 -5.97 18.11 -32.37
CA LEU A 466 -7.19 18.78 -32.81
C LEU A 466 -7.01 19.14 -34.27
N ALA A 467 -7.91 18.69 -35.12
CA ALA A 467 -7.93 19.01 -36.54
C ALA A 467 -9.37 19.13 -37.05
N TYR A 468 -9.58 19.90 -38.12
CA TYR A 468 -10.84 19.86 -38.87
C TYR A 468 -10.58 19.42 -40.31
N TRP A 469 -11.58 18.79 -40.90
CA TRP A 469 -11.54 18.34 -42.30
C TRP A 469 -12.46 19.25 -43.13
N ASP A 470 -11.93 19.82 -44.21
CA ASP A 470 -12.67 20.75 -45.08
C ASP A 470 -13.34 20.08 -46.29
N GLY A 471 -13.17 18.75 -46.43
CA GLY A 471 -13.63 17.98 -47.58
C GLY A 471 -12.51 17.49 -48.50
N GLU A 472 -11.32 18.12 -48.46
CA GLU A 472 -10.16 17.74 -49.27
C GLU A 472 -8.90 17.47 -48.43
N ARG A 473 -8.71 18.20 -47.32
CA ARG A 473 -7.51 18.11 -46.46
C ARG A 473 -7.85 18.18 -44.99
N ILE A 474 -6.99 17.58 -44.17
CA ILE A 474 -7.03 17.70 -42.71
C ILE A 474 -6.18 18.91 -42.32
N HIS A 475 -6.81 19.89 -41.68
CA HIS A 475 -6.16 21.08 -41.15
C HIS A 475 -5.85 20.88 -39.68
N PHE A 476 -4.56 20.89 -39.33
CA PHE A 476 -4.11 20.78 -37.95
C PHE A 476 -4.38 22.08 -37.18
N CYS A 477 -5.01 21.98 -36.01
CA CYS A 477 -5.43 23.12 -35.18
C CYS A 477 -4.70 23.20 -33.82
N GLY A 478 -3.93 22.18 -33.44
CA GLY A 478 -3.22 22.12 -32.17
C GLY A 478 -3.36 20.77 -31.47
N ARG A 479 -3.04 20.71 -30.17
CA ARG A 479 -3.27 19.54 -29.30
C ARG A 479 -4.33 19.83 -28.25
N VAL A 480 -4.88 18.77 -27.67
CA VAL A 480 -5.85 18.84 -26.57
C VAL A 480 -5.17 18.94 -25.18
N ASP A 481 -3.86 18.66 -25.09
CA ASP A 481 -3.02 18.73 -23.88
C ASP A 481 -1.96 19.87 -23.96
N ASP A 482 -1.40 20.26 -22.81
CA ASP A 482 -0.46 21.40 -22.64
C ASP A 482 1.03 21.00 -22.81
N GLN A 483 1.32 19.81 -23.35
CA GLN A 483 2.69 19.33 -23.60
C GLN A 483 3.40 20.18 -24.67
N VAL A 484 4.64 20.58 -24.38
CA VAL A 484 5.49 21.29 -25.33
C VAL A 484 6.59 20.39 -25.88
N LYS A 485 6.99 20.61 -27.14
CA LYS A 485 8.17 19.98 -27.73
C LYS A 485 9.33 20.95 -27.66
N VAL A 486 10.39 20.57 -26.94
CA VAL A 486 11.62 21.36 -26.82
C VAL A 486 12.78 20.46 -27.19
N SER A 487 13.61 20.88 -28.15
CA SER A 487 14.79 20.13 -28.62
C SER A 487 14.49 18.66 -28.98
N GLY A 488 13.33 18.39 -29.58
CA GLY A 488 12.89 17.03 -29.96
C GLY A 488 12.32 16.18 -28.82
N SER A 489 12.35 16.67 -27.58
CA SER A 489 11.78 16.01 -26.41
C SER A 489 10.40 16.58 -26.08
N ARG A 490 9.47 15.72 -25.64
CA ARG A 490 8.19 16.17 -25.07
C ARG A 490 8.39 16.46 -23.58
N ILE A 491 7.99 17.65 -23.16
CA ILE A 491 8.23 18.15 -21.80
C ILE A 491 6.90 18.60 -21.20
N GLU A 492 6.63 18.13 -19.98
CA GLU A 492 5.53 18.61 -19.14
C GLU A 492 6.01 19.81 -18.33
N ILE A 493 5.48 20.99 -18.63
CA ILE A 493 5.89 22.24 -18.00
C ILE A 493 5.57 22.23 -16.49
N ALA A 494 4.43 21.65 -16.12
CA ALA A 494 3.96 21.58 -14.73
C ALA A 494 4.95 20.84 -13.81
N GLU A 495 5.64 19.82 -14.31
CA GLU A 495 6.63 19.05 -13.54
C GLU A 495 7.83 19.92 -13.12
N ILE A 496 8.24 20.84 -14.00
CA ILE A 496 9.33 21.77 -13.72
C ILE A 496 8.86 22.85 -12.75
N GLU A 497 7.63 23.36 -12.94
CA GLU A 497 6.99 24.35 -12.05
C GLU A 497 6.87 23.81 -10.61
N ASP A 498 6.41 22.57 -10.45
CA ASP A 498 6.30 21.92 -9.15
C ASP A 498 7.66 21.72 -8.48
N CYS A 499 8.69 21.35 -9.26
CA CYS A 499 10.04 21.20 -8.74
C CYS A 499 10.63 22.55 -8.26
N LEU A 500 10.37 23.63 -9.01
CA LEU A 500 10.76 24.99 -8.61
C LEU A 500 10.04 25.42 -7.32
N ASN A 501 8.74 25.18 -7.22
CA ASN A 501 7.93 25.54 -6.05
C ASN A 501 8.32 24.79 -4.76
N ARG A 502 9.06 23.68 -4.86
CA ARG A 502 9.64 22.98 -3.70
C ARG A 502 10.94 23.59 -3.18
N HIS A 503 11.57 24.51 -3.91
CA HIS A 503 12.79 25.16 -3.45
C HIS A 503 12.44 26.21 -2.38
N HIS A 504 13.06 26.10 -1.19
CA HIS A 504 12.74 26.94 -0.03
C HIS A 504 12.82 28.47 -0.24
N ALA A 505 13.58 28.91 -1.26
CA ALA A 505 13.72 30.33 -1.60
C ALA A 505 12.73 30.81 -2.69
N ILE A 506 11.85 29.95 -3.21
CA ILE A 506 10.88 30.24 -4.26
C ILE A 506 9.46 30.21 -3.67
N ALA A 507 8.71 31.29 -3.85
CA ALA A 507 7.34 31.44 -3.37
C ALA A 507 6.29 31.00 -4.41
N ASP A 508 6.59 31.20 -5.69
CA ASP A 508 5.74 30.82 -6.82
C ASP A 508 6.61 30.69 -8.08
N ALA A 509 6.22 29.84 -9.03
CA ALA A 509 6.99 29.57 -10.23
C ALA A 509 6.13 29.27 -11.46
N ALA A 510 6.59 29.74 -12.61
CA ALA A 510 6.07 29.45 -13.93
C ALA A 510 7.20 29.00 -14.84
N VAL A 511 6.89 28.12 -15.79
CA VAL A 511 7.82 27.74 -16.86
C VAL A 511 7.13 27.99 -18.19
N ILE A 512 7.90 28.53 -19.13
CA ILE A 512 7.44 28.80 -20.48
C ILE A 512 8.47 28.31 -21.49
N VAL A 513 8.05 28.27 -22.75
CA VAL A 513 8.93 28.03 -23.89
C VAL A 513 9.14 29.33 -24.62
N GLU A 514 10.41 29.70 -24.80
CA GLU A 514 10.84 30.83 -25.61
C GLU A 514 11.54 30.30 -26.86
N SER A 515 11.15 30.79 -28.04
CA SER A 515 11.86 30.47 -29.29
C SER A 515 12.95 31.53 -29.53
N TYR A 516 14.21 31.12 -29.53
CA TYR A 516 15.37 32.00 -29.75
C TYR A 516 16.24 31.44 -30.87
N GLU A 517 16.52 32.24 -31.91
CA GLU A 517 17.30 31.82 -33.10
C GLU A 517 16.82 30.50 -33.74
N GLY A 518 15.50 30.25 -33.69
CA GLY A 518 14.89 29.05 -34.27
C GLY A 518 14.97 27.79 -33.41
N LEU A 519 15.44 27.90 -32.16
CA LEU A 519 15.43 26.83 -31.17
C LEU A 519 14.49 27.18 -30.01
N ASP A 520 13.62 26.25 -29.66
CA ASP A 520 12.81 26.33 -28.45
C ASP A 520 13.66 26.02 -27.24
N ARG A 521 13.55 26.85 -26.19
CA ARG A 521 14.22 26.66 -24.89
C ARG A 521 13.25 26.89 -23.74
N LEU A 522 13.49 26.20 -22.63
CA LEU A 522 12.75 26.38 -21.38
C LEU A 522 13.27 27.59 -20.61
N VAL A 523 12.35 28.47 -20.21
CA VAL A 523 12.61 29.62 -19.34
C VAL A 523 11.81 29.45 -18.06
N ALA A 524 12.51 29.36 -16.93
CA ALA A 524 11.88 29.35 -15.61
C ALA A 524 11.79 30.77 -15.07
N ILE A 525 10.62 31.11 -14.54
CA ILE A 525 10.32 32.41 -13.97
C ILE A 525 9.80 32.15 -12.57
N PHE A 526 10.40 32.78 -11.57
CA PHE A 526 10.01 32.52 -10.19
C PHE A 526 9.98 33.81 -9.36
N VAL A 527 9.16 33.76 -8.31
CA VAL A 527 9.02 34.82 -7.31
C VAL A 527 9.85 34.41 -6.09
N PRO A 528 10.87 35.19 -5.69
CA PRO A 528 11.67 34.85 -4.51
C PRO A 528 10.87 35.07 -3.22
N VAL A 529 11.07 34.19 -2.24
CA VAL A 529 10.47 34.35 -0.89
C VAL A 529 10.98 35.62 -0.20
N ASN A 530 12.26 35.96 -0.40
CA ASN A 530 12.89 37.16 0.15
C ASN A 530 13.61 37.94 -0.96
N LYS A 531 13.15 39.17 -1.23
CA LYS A 531 13.72 40.04 -2.28
C LYS A 531 15.12 40.57 -1.94
N ASP A 532 15.47 40.62 -0.67
CA ASP A 532 16.79 41.10 -0.20
C ASP A 532 17.84 39.99 -0.14
N ASN A 533 17.42 38.73 -0.25
CA ASN A 533 18.30 37.55 -0.24
C ASN A 533 17.90 36.56 -1.32
N LEU A 534 18.30 36.86 -2.56
CA LEU A 534 17.95 36.06 -3.73
C LEU A 534 18.72 34.73 -3.75
N PRO A 535 18.08 33.62 -4.14
CA PRO A 535 18.77 32.35 -4.32
C PRO A 535 19.82 32.42 -5.43
N GLU A 536 20.95 31.73 -5.26
CA GLU A 536 21.92 31.55 -6.34
C GLU A 536 21.37 30.64 -7.44
N GLU A 537 21.63 30.98 -8.72
CA GLU A 537 21.20 30.17 -9.86
C GLU A 537 21.74 28.73 -9.80
N SER A 538 22.98 28.56 -9.34
CA SER A 538 23.61 27.25 -9.09
C SER A 538 22.80 26.40 -8.12
N ALA A 539 22.35 26.99 -7.00
CA ALA A 539 21.57 26.29 -5.98
C ALA A 539 20.21 25.83 -6.53
N ILE A 540 19.52 26.70 -7.28
CA ILE A 540 18.25 26.32 -7.94
C ILE A 540 18.49 25.21 -8.96
N ARG A 541 19.54 25.35 -9.78
CA ARG A 541 19.85 24.36 -10.82
C ARG A 541 20.23 23.00 -10.23
N ASP A 542 20.97 22.98 -9.12
CA ASP A 542 21.34 21.75 -8.43
C ASP A 542 20.14 21.11 -7.72
N HIS A 543 19.24 21.91 -7.16
CA HIS A 543 17.93 21.44 -6.68
C HIS A 543 17.12 20.81 -7.81
N LEU A 544 16.99 21.47 -8.98
CA LEU A 544 16.27 20.91 -10.12
C LEU A 544 16.90 19.62 -10.64
N LYS A 545 18.24 19.54 -10.74
CA LYS A 545 18.96 18.30 -11.15
C LYS A 545 18.72 17.12 -10.21
N ALA A 546 18.41 17.37 -8.94
CA ALA A 546 18.11 16.31 -7.99
C ALA A 546 16.78 15.60 -8.31
N TYR A 547 15.87 16.25 -9.05
CA TYR A 547 14.53 15.74 -9.33
C TYR A 547 14.20 15.61 -10.82
N LEU A 548 14.90 16.33 -11.71
CA LEU A 548 14.59 16.42 -13.14
C LEU A 548 15.75 15.94 -14.03
N PRO A 549 15.47 15.22 -15.14
CA PRO A 549 16.43 14.94 -16.20
C PRO A 549 17.02 16.22 -16.83
N ILE A 550 18.24 16.12 -17.35
CA ILE A 550 18.98 17.28 -17.91
C ILE A 550 18.21 18.04 -18.99
N TYR A 551 17.44 17.34 -19.84
CA TYR A 551 16.67 17.98 -20.93
C TYR A 551 15.42 18.75 -20.45
N MET A 552 14.98 18.54 -19.20
CA MET A 552 13.90 19.30 -18.56
C MET A 552 14.42 20.50 -17.77
N LEU A 553 15.74 20.67 -17.65
CA LEU A 553 16.31 21.78 -16.92
C LEU A 553 16.12 23.09 -17.71
N PRO A 554 15.53 24.12 -17.09
CA PRO A 554 15.45 25.45 -17.68
C PRO A 554 16.83 25.95 -18.11
N SER A 555 16.91 26.40 -19.36
CA SER A 555 18.14 26.98 -19.92
C SER A 555 18.36 28.40 -19.43
N ARG A 556 17.27 29.07 -19.03
CA ARG A 556 17.25 30.44 -18.53
C ARG A 556 16.36 30.54 -17.29
N MET A 557 16.76 31.39 -16.35
CA MET A 557 16.06 31.60 -15.07
C MET A 557 15.86 33.10 -14.84
N MET A 558 14.63 33.51 -14.54
CA MET A 558 14.24 34.91 -14.39
C MET A 558 13.45 35.13 -13.11
N LEU A 559 13.56 36.34 -12.56
CA LEU A 559 12.88 36.79 -11.37
C LEU A 559 11.69 37.66 -11.75
N ALA A 560 10.57 37.40 -11.09
CA ALA A 560 9.36 38.22 -11.16
C ALA A 560 8.96 38.71 -9.76
N ASP A 561 8.32 39.89 -9.70
CA ASP A 561 7.72 40.38 -8.46
C ASP A 561 6.43 39.62 -8.11
N GLU A 562 5.67 39.22 -9.13
CA GLU A 562 4.43 38.43 -9.04
C GLU A 562 4.19 37.74 -10.40
N LEU A 563 3.52 36.58 -10.41
CA LEU A 563 3.11 35.91 -11.63
C LEU A 563 1.70 36.37 -12.06
N PRO A 564 1.52 36.78 -13.34
CA PRO A 564 0.20 37.20 -13.82
C PRO A 564 -0.76 36.02 -13.83
N ARG A 565 -2.00 36.23 -13.38
CA ARG A 565 -3.05 35.21 -13.33
C ARG A 565 -4.28 35.65 -14.13
N ASN A 566 -4.96 34.70 -14.74
CA ASN A 566 -6.20 34.92 -15.48
C ASN A 566 -7.43 34.94 -14.53
N ALA A 567 -8.62 35.18 -15.09
CA ALA A 567 -9.89 35.25 -14.33
C ALA A 567 -10.24 33.97 -13.52
N HIS A 568 -9.58 32.84 -13.79
CA HIS A 568 -9.75 31.57 -13.07
C HIS A 568 -8.57 31.26 -12.13
N ASN A 569 -7.78 32.29 -11.76
CA ASN A 569 -6.63 32.19 -10.88
C ASN A 569 -5.46 31.31 -11.39
N LYS A 570 -5.46 30.93 -12.68
CA LYS A 570 -4.37 30.19 -13.33
C LYS A 570 -3.33 31.17 -13.90
N ILE A 571 -2.06 30.75 -13.99
CA ILE A 571 -0.99 31.56 -14.58
C ILE A 571 -1.34 31.95 -16.02
N ASP A 572 -1.31 33.24 -16.32
CA ASP A 572 -1.51 33.79 -17.65
C ASP A 572 -0.18 33.83 -18.40
N ARG A 573 0.12 32.74 -19.11
CA ARG A 573 1.36 32.58 -19.88
C ARG A 573 1.50 33.58 -21.03
N ARG A 574 0.40 34.16 -21.54
CA ARG A 574 0.47 35.21 -22.58
C ARG A 574 0.90 36.53 -21.99
N ALA A 575 0.33 36.92 -20.85
CA ALA A 575 0.78 38.10 -20.11
C ALA A 575 2.25 37.96 -19.68
N LEU A 576 2.65 36.76 -19.24
CA LEU A 576 4.01 36.46 -18.83
C LEU A 576 5.03 36.56 -19.97
N ASN A 577 4.70 36.06 -21.16
CA ASN A 577 5.50 36.26 -22.38
C ASN A 577 5.66 37.76 -22.71
N GLY A 578 4.58 38.54 -22.58
CA GLY A 578 4.64 39.99 -22.80
C GLY A 578 5.60 40.72 -21.84
N LEU A 579 5.70 40.28 -20.57
CA LEU A 579 6.65 40.84 -19.59
C LEU A 579 8.11 40.57 -19.99
N ILE A 580 8.40 39.41 -20.61
CA ILE A 580 9.74 39.07 -21.10
C ILE A 580 10.10 39.92 -22.30
N GLU A 581 9.20 40.03 -23.28
CA GLU A 581 9.42 40.85 -24.48
C GLU A 581 9.61 42.34 -24.14
N ALA A 582 8.91 42.82 -23.10
CA ALA A 582 9.05 44.18 -22.59
C ALA A 582 10.31 44.39 -21.71
N GLY A 583 11.09 43.35 -21.42
CA GLY A 583 12.28 43.42 -20.57
C GLY A 583 11.98 43.76 -19.10
N GLN A 584 10.79 43.42 -18.62
CA GLN A 584 10.32 43.76 -17.27
C GLN A 584 10.63 42.70 -16.22
N LEU A 585 11.16 41.54 -16.63
CA LEU A 585 11.68 40.50 -15.73
C LEU A 585 13.19 40.59 -15.62
N THR A 586 13.72 40.31 -14.42
CA THR A 586 15.16 40.36 -14.18
C THR A 586 15.80 38.99 -14.44
N ASP A 587 16.83 38.93 -15.28
CA ASP A 587 17.58 37.69 -15.50
C ASP A 587 18.52 37.43 -14.31
N ILE A 588 18.42 36.28 -13.66
CA ILE A 588 19.22 36.01 -12.45
C ILE A 588 20.73 36.01 -12.75
N SER A 589 21.12 35.65 -13.98
CA SER A 589 22.52 35.65 -14.40
C SER A 589 23.11 37.06 -14.48
N SER A 590 22.28 38.09 -14.67
CA SER A 590 22.69 39.49 -14.71
C SER A 590 23.03 40.09 -13.34
N LEU A 591 22.69 39.39 -12.25
CA LEU A 591 22.90 39.84 -10.87
C LEU A 591 24.25 39.44 -10.28
N ARG A 592 25.13 38.78 -11.05
CA ARG A 592 26.49 38.46 -10.60
C ARG A 592 27.33 39.74 -10.45
N PRO A 593 28.07 39.94 -9.36
CA PRO A 593 29.17 40.89 -9.38
C PRO A 593 30.23 40.42 -10.38
N ALA A 594 30.79 41.34 -11.16
CA ALA A 594 31.89 41.04 -12.08
C ALA A 594 33.01 40.30 -11.33
N PRO A 595 33.61 39.24 -11.89
CA PRO A 595 34.67 38.51 -11.21
C PRO A 595 35.82 39.46 -10.89
N MET A 596 36.12 39.64 -9.59
CA MET A 596 37.37 40.28 -9.18
C MET A 596 38.52 39.37 -9.60
N LEU A 597 39.27 39.80 -10.62
CA LEU A 597 40.58 39.24 -10.91
C LEU A 597 41.47 39.46 -9.68
N PRO A 598 42.16 38.43 -9.15
CA PRO A 598 43.11 38.61 -8.06
C PRO A 598 44.22 39.58 -8.48
N VAL A 599 44.38 40.67 -7.74
CA VAL A 599 45.57 41.51 -7.77
C VAL A 599 46.72 40.70 -7.17
N ASP A 600 47.81 40.58 -7.93
CA ASP A 600 49.11 40.00 -7.57
C ASP A 600 49.13 38.50 -7.17
N SER A 601 49.40 37.65 -8.16
CA SER A 601 50.36 36.57 -7.97
C SER A 601 51.08 36.31 -9.30
N ARG A 602 52.40 36.51 -9.28
CA ARG A 602 53.30 36.35 -10.42
C ARG A 602 53.17 34.93 -10.98
N LEU A 603 52.86 34.84 -12.28
CA LEU A 603 53.04 33.63 -13.06
C LEU A 603 54.54 33.28 -13.11
N PRO A 604 54.97 32.05 -12.82
CA PRO A 604 56.32 31.62 -13.14
C PRO A 604 56.47 31.42 -14.64
N ASP A 605 57.49 32.05 -15.22
CA ASP A 605 57.92 31.88 -16.60
C ASP A 605 58.17 30.40 -16.91
N ILE A 606 57.46 29.86 -17.90
CA ILE A 606 57.77 28.58 -18.52
C ILE A 606 58.41 28.89 -19.87
N ASP A 607 59.74 28.76 -19.92
CA ASP A 607 60.53 28.79 -21.14
C ASP A 607 60.13 27.61 -22.05
N LEU A 608 59.63 27.97 -23.24
CA LEU A 608 59.55 27.08 -24.39
C LEU A 608 60.91 27.12 -25.09
N PHE A 609 61.62 25.99 -25.16
CA PHE A 609 62.52 25.52 -26.23
C PHE A 609 63.42 24.42 -25.65
N ASP A 610 63.32 23.17 -26.11
CA ASP A 610 64.23 22.62 -27.13
C ASP A 610 64.11 21.09 -27.26
N SER A 611 64.54 20.63 -28.43
CA SER A 611 64.53 19.33 -29.07
C SER A 611 64.96 18.07 -28.29
N GLY A 612 64.22 16.98 -28.53
CA GLY A 612 64.70 15.67 -29.02
C GLY A 612 65.64 14.82 -28.16
N ASP A 613 65.20 13.60 -27.80
CA ASP A 613 65.88 12.33 -28.16
C ASP A 613 64.95 11.12 -27.85
N PRO A 614 65.01 10.02 -28.62
CA PRO A 614 64.15 8.86 -28.53
C PRO A 614 64.80 7.70 -27.77
N SER A 615 64.04 7.06 -26.89
CA SER A 615 64.17 5.68 -26.39
C SER A 615 63.21 5.60 -25.22
N ILE A 616 62.33 4.62 -25.16
CA ILE A 616 62.57 3.38 -24.44
C ILE A 616 61.41 2.44 -24.81
N GLU A 617 61.81 1.17 -24.98
CA GLU A 617 61.03 -0.05 -25.25
C GLU A 617 59.79 -0.28 -24.39
#